data_AF-A0AAW9PZJ9-F1
#
_entry.id   AF-A0AAW9PZJ9-F1
#
_cell.length_a   1.000
_cell.length_b   1.000
_cell.length_c   1.000
_cell.angle_alpha   90.00
_cell.angle_beta   90.00
_cell.angle_gamma   90.00
#
_symmetry.space_group_name_H-M   'P 1'
#
loop_
_entity.id
_entity.type
_entity.pdbx_description
1 polymer ?
#
loop_
_entity_poly.entity_id
_entity_poly.type
_entity_poly.pdbx_seq_one_letter_code
_entity_poly.pdbx_strand_id
1 'polypeptide(L)'
;MEIADFDDQQIKTFVNNWFREKDELKAERLLKRLKDNEPVKELAKSPLLLTLLCLVFGERNDFPPKRSELYKEGLEVLMKKWDAKRNIEREQIYKHLSPQNKEDMLGQIAFNTFVNGEYFFRQEDLQRQIKDYICNLPEASADPEALRLDSEVVLKAIEHHHGLLVERARNIYSFSHLTFQEYFTAREIERERQLETLMLHIKEPRWKEVFLLVAEMLRRSDDFLQSMKYYIDGMLVGNEKLQEFLLWAKQKTDLVKTKYKDAAVRAYYAYVGCYALNLDLALDIDIGIDNAIDLDLDSTPDLDIDIAYDIAHKINLDNDRDFTLDLDRALAMGDDVLRQALQAFKDKLSTNREEFYQWWENNGEQWKRELSQVRFNRRNIGHDWQFTDDDEQVKLLEKYYEANRLLVQCMNRSYVSKQVRDEIEATLLLPVDKEKVEKKEGKL
;
A
#
# COMPACT_ATOMS: atom_id res chain seq x y z
N MET A 1 -4.16 6.57 -19.97
CA MET A 1 -5.06 7.67 -19.56
C MET A 1 -5.63 7.25 -18.22
N GLU A 2 -5.09 7.82 -17.16
CA GLU A 2 -5.65 7.66 -15.81
C GLU A 2 -6.90 8.55 -15.74
N ILE A 3 -8.05 7.98 -15.40
CA ILE A 3 -9.27 8.75 -15.18
C ILE A 3 -9.09 9.46 -13.85
N ALA A 4 -9.28 10.78 -13.82
CA ALA A 4 -9.19 11.54 -12.56
C ALA A 4 -10.15 10.96 -11.52
N ASP A 5 -9.69 10.89 -10.28
CA ASP A 5 -10.49 10.46 -9.14
C ASP A 5 -11.78 11.28 -9.04
N PHE A 6 -12.85 10.62 -8.63
CA PHE A 6 -14.11 11.28 -8.36
C PHE A 6 -14.03 12.13 -7.09
N ASP A 7 -14.49 13.37 -7.19
CA ASP A 7 -14.78 14.19 -6.02
C ASP A 7 -16.10 13.77 -5.33
N ASP A 8 -16.33 14.28 -4.12
CA ASP A 8 -17.52 13.96 -3.32
C ASP A 8 -18.84 14.27 -4.07
N GLN A 9 -18.85 15.27 -4.95
CA GLN A 9 -20.03 15.67 -5.72
C GLN A 9 -20.27 14.73 -6.90
N GLN A 10 -19.21 14.26 -7.56
CA GLN A 10 -19.26 13.24 -8.61
C GLN A 10 -19.71 11.89 -8.05
N ILE A 11 -19.20 11.47 -6.89
CA ILE A 11 -19.66 10.28 -6.18
C ILE A 11 -21.16 10.37 -5.90
N LYS A 12 -21.61 11.49 -5.30
CA LYS A 12 -23.02 11.73 -4.99
C LYS A 12 -23.90 11.65 -6.24
N THR A 13 -23.46 12.29 -7.32
CA THR A 13 -24.20 12.30 -8.59
C THR A 13 -24.30 10.90 -9.20
N PHE A 14 -23.20 10.15 -9.19
CA PHE A 14 -23.15 8.78 -9.69
C PHE A 14 -24.09 7.86 -8.92
N VAL A 15 -24.03 7.85 -7.58
CA VAL A 15 -24.88 6.99 -6.73
C VAL A 15 -26.36 7.31 -6.93
N ASN A 16 -26.73 8.59 -6.94
CA ASN A 16 -28.12 8.98 -7.17
C ASN A 16 -28.62 8.53 -8.54
N ASN A 17 -27.80 8.67 -9.59
CA ASN A 17 -28.17 8.21 -10.93
C ASN A 17 -28.26 6.68 -11.02
N TRP A 18 -27.39 5.96 -10.31
CA TRP A 18 -27.37 4.50 -10.30
C TRP A 18 -28.64 3.88 -9.70
N PHE A 19 -29.16 4.49 -8.63
CA PHE A 19 -30.32 3.99 -7.89
C PHE A 19 -31.64 4.69 -8.26
N ARG A 20 -31.60 5.70 -9.14
CA ARG A 20 -32.75 6.53 -9.57
C ARG A 20 -33.99 5.70 -9.91
N GLU A 21 -33.83 4.64 -10.68
CA GLU A 21 -34.95 3.79 -11.14
C GLU A 21 -35.20 2.56 -10.25
N LYS A 22 -34.38 2.36 -9.21
CA LYS A 22 -34.38 1.13 -8.40
C LYS A 22 -34.91 1.36 -7.00
N ASP A 23 -34.36 2.35 -6.28
CA ASP A 23 -34.66 2.63 -4.87
C ASP A 23 -33.91 3.91 -4.41
N GLU A 24 -34.57 5.06 -4.37
CA GLU A 24 -33.95 6.33 -3.92
C GLU A 24 -33.47 6.26 -2.45
N LEU A 25 -34.16 5.51 -1.59
CA LEU A 25 -33.76 5.31 -0.19
C LEU A 25 -32.48 4.47 -0.07
N LYS A 26 -32.14 3.63 -1.07
CA LYS A 26 -30.82 2.97 -1.13
C LYS A 26 -29.71 3.95 -1.45
N ALA A 27 -29.94 4.93 -2.35
CA ALA A 27 -28.95 5.93 -2.69
C ALA A 27 -28.53 6.73 -1.44
N GLU A 28 -29.52 7.20 -0.67
CA GLU A 28 -29.28 7.95 0.57
C GLU A 28 -28.53 7.12 1.61
N ARG A 29 -28.94 5.85 1.79
CA ARG A 29 -28.27 4.94 2.73
C ARG A 29 -26.82 4.66 2.33
N LEU A 30 -26.55 4.41 1.04
CA LEU A 30 -25.20 4.20 0.55
C LEU A 30 -24.33 5.43 0.80
N LEU A 31 -24.81 6.62 0.45
CA LEU A 31 -24.06 7.88 0.65
C LEU A 31 -23.78 8.15 2.12
N LYS A 32 -24.77 7.91 3.00
CA LYS A 32 -24.55 7.99 4.44
C LYS A 32 -23.46 7.01 4.86
N ARG A 33 -23.47 5.79 4.33
CA ARG A 33 -22.52 4.76 4.71
C ARG A 33 -21.10 5.00 4.21
N LEU A 34 -20.94 5.63 3.05
CA LEU A 34 -19.66 6.16 2.59
C LEU A 34 -19.14 7.26 3.52
N LYS A 35 -20.01 8.20 3.93
CA LYS A 35 -19.61 9.28 4.83
C LYS A 35 -19.18 8.78 6.21
N ASP A 36 -19.82 7.73 6.71
CA ASP A 36 -19.53 7.16 8.03
C ASP A 36 -18.30 6.21 8.02
N ASN A 37 -17.68 5.95 6.86
CA ASN A 37 -16.60 4.99 6.69
C ASN A 37 -15.52 5.51 5.73
N GLU A 38 -14.53 6.23 6.27
CA GLU A 38 -13.48 6.88 5.50
C GLU A 38 -12.69 5.89 4.59
N PRO A 39 -12.27 4.70 5.06
CA PRO A 39 -11.63 3.72 4.17
C PRO A 39 -12.46 3.35 2.94
N VAL A 40 -13.78 3.18 3.09
CA VAL A 40 -14.66 2.86 1.96
C VAL A 40 -14.91 4.09 1.09
N LYS A 41 -14.95 5.29 1.68
CA LYS A 41 -15.03 6.55 0.95
C LYS A 41 -13.83 6.75 0.02
N GLU A 42 -12.62 6.43 0.48
CA GLU A 42 -11.41 6.48 -0.35
C GLU A 42 -11.50 5.54 -1.55
N LEU A 43 -12.05 4.32 -1.36
CA LEU A 43 -12.31 3.42 -2.49
C LEU A 43 -13.29 4.04 -3.50
N ALA A 44 -14.33 4.74 -3.03
CA ALA A 44 -15.37 5.34 -3.87
C ALA A 44 -14.85 6.44 -4.82
N LYS A 45 -13.65 6.98 -4.59
CA LYS A 45 -12.99 7.91 -5.52
C LYS A 45 -12.65 7.25 -6.86
N SER A 46 -12.38 5.94 -6.87
CA SER A 46 -12.22 5.20 -8.11
C SER A 46 -13.58 4.87 -8.72
N PRO A 47 -13.91 5.32 -9.94
CA PRO A 47 -15.21 5.09 -10.56
C PRO A 47 -15.57 3.61 -10.70
N LEU A 48 -14.56 2.75 -10.92
CA LEU A 48 -14.75 1.31 -10.96
C LEU A 48 -15.15 0.76 -9.58
N LEU A 49 -14.42 1.14 -8.53
CA LEU A 49 -14.70 0.66 -7.18
C LEU A 49 -16.06 1.18 -6.70
N LEU A 50 -16.42 2.42 -7.04
CA LEU A 50 -17.77 2.94 -6.81
C LEU A 50 -18.83 2.11 -7.51
N THR A 51 -18.57 1.65 -8.73
CA THR A 51 -19.47 0.74 -9.44
C THR A 51 -19.64 -0.59 -8.70
N LEU A 52 -18.53 -1.19 -8.21
CA LEU A 52 -18.59 -2.43 -7.41
C LEU A 52 -19.32 -2.21 -6.07
N LEU A 53 -19.05 -1.10 -5.39
CA LEU A 53 -19.75 -0.71 -4.15
C LEU A 53 -21.25 -0.58 -4.39
N CYS A 54 -21.67 0.08 -5.47
CA CYS A 54 -23.07 0.20 -5.86
C CYS A 54 -23.71 -1.15 -6.22
N LEU A 55 -22.96 -2.06 -6.86
CA LEU A 55 -23.43 -3.41 -7.16
C LEU A 55 -23.65 -4.23 -5.89
N VAL A 56 -22.65 -4.29 -5.00
CA VAL A 56 -22.70 -5.08 -3.77
C VAL A 56 -23.73 -4.50 -2.79
N PHE A 57 -23.73 -3.19 -2.59
CA PHE A 57 -24.71 -2.52 -1.73
C PHE A 57 -26.15 -2.71 -2.25
N GLY A 58 -26.33 -2.76 -3.57
CA GLY A 58 -27.62 -3.05 -4.18
C GLY A 58 -28.23 -4.38 -3.75
N GLU A 59 -27.40 -5.41 -3.56
CA GLU A 59 -27.81 -6.76 -3.15
C GLU A 59 -27.84 -6.93 -1.62
N ARG A 60 -26.84 -6.41 -0.87
CA ARG A 60 -26.66 -6.66 0.57
C ARG A 60 -27.16 -5.56 1.50
N ASN A 61 -27.37 -4.34 0.98
CA ASN A 61 -27.59 -3.11 1.77
C ASN A 61 -26.47 -2.76 2.77
N ASP A 62 -25.27 -3.31 2.60
CA ASP A 62 -24.08 -2.96 3.38
C ASP A 62 -22.81 -3.22 2.56
N PHE A 63 -21.66 -2.75 3.05
CA PHE A 63 -20.35 -3.02 2.45
C PHE A 63 -19.66 -4.21 3.12
N PRO A 64 -18.97 -5.06 2.36
CA PRO A 64 -18.15 -6.10 2.95
C PRO A 64 -16.98 -5.48 3.74
N PRO A 65 -16.56 -6.11 4.84
CA PRO A 65 -15.50 -5.61 5.71
C PRO A 65 -14.11 -5.60 5.05
N LYS A 66 -13.91 -6.43 4.02
CA LYS A 66 -12.63 -6.59 3.31
C LYS A 66 -12.74 -6.15 1.86
N ARG A 67 -11.65 -5.62 1.32
CA ARG A 67 -11.56 -5.20 -0.08
C ARG A 67 -11.58 -6.41 -1.02
N SER A 68 -10.93 -7.50 -0.64
CA SER A 68 -11.00 -8.78 -1.36
C SER A 68 -12.43 -9.33 -1.45
N GLU A 69 -13.25 -9.18 -0.40
CA GLU A 69 -14.67 -9.55 -0.42
C GLU A 69 -15.51 -8.62 -1.31
N LEU A 70 -15.22 -7.32 -1.33
CA LEU A 70 -15.84 -6.37 -2.28
C LEU A 70 -15.60 -6.81 -3.73
N TYR A 71 -14.37 -7.19 -4.06
CA TYR A 71 -14.03 -7.68 -5.39
C TYR A 71 -14.75 -8.98 -5.72
N LYS A 72 -14.70 -9.95 -4.81
CA LYS A 72 -15.39 -11.23 -4.98
C LYS A 72 -16.89 -11.03 -5.24
N GLU A 73 -17.58 -10.33 -4.35
CA GLU A 73 -19.03 -10.15 -4.45
C GLU A 73 -19.42 -9.28 -5.65
N GLY A 74 -18.64 -8.24 -5.93
CA GLY A 74 -18.86 -7.39 -7.10
C GLY A 74 -18.73 -8.18 -8.41
N LEU A 75 -17.70 -9.02 -8.52
CA LEU A 75 -17.48 -9.91 -9.67
C LEU A 75 -18.56 -10.99 -9.78
N GLU A 76 -18.94 -11.62 -8.67
CA GLU A 76 -20.06 -12.58 -8.67
C GLU A 76 -21.36 -11.93 -9.17
N VAL A 77 -21.65 -10.69 -8.78
CA VAL A 77 -22.83 -9.95 -9.25
C VAL A 77 -22.72 -9.64 -10.74
N LEU A 78 -21.54 -9.24 -11.23
CA LEU A 78 -21.29 -9.02 -12.66
C LEU A 78 -21.51 -10.31 -13.47
N MET A 79 -21.02 -11.44 -12.98
CA MET A 79 -21.16 -12.75 -13.63
C MET A 79 -22.60 -13.29 -13.55
N LYS A 80 -23.30 -13.16 -12.41
CA LYS A 80 -24.70 -13.62 -12.24
C LYS A 80 -25.71 -12.80 -13.04
N LYS A 81 -25.54 -11.46 -13.10
CA LYS A 81 -26.42 -10.58 -13.89
C LYS A 81 -26.37 -10.89 -15.39
N TRP A 82 -25.31 -11.55 -15.84
CA TRP A 82 -25.21 -12.10 -17.18
C TRP A 82 -26.06 -13.37 -17.35
N ASP A 83 -25.91 -14.38 -16.47
CA ASP A 83 -26.67 -15.65 -16.55
C ASP A 83 -28.18 -15.40 -16.65
N ALA A 84 -28.68 -14.41 -15.90
CA ALA A 84 -30.11 -14.10 -15.84
C ALA A 84 -30.66 -13.35 -17.07
N LYS A 85 -29.82 -12.67 -17.87
CA LYS A 85 -30.32 -11.70 -18.85
C LYS A 85 -30.71 -12.29 -20.21
N ARG A 86 -30.12 -13.37 -20.76
CA ARG A 86 -30.50 -13.82 -22.13
C ARG A 86 -30.28 -15.30 -22.57
N ASN A 87 -31.33 -15.81 -23.22
CA ASN A 87 -31.46 -16.99 -24.09
C ASN A 87 -30.89 -16.77 -25.52
N ILE A 88 -29.59 -16.50 -25.69
CA ILE A 88 -28.96 -16.48 -27.05
C ILE A 88 -28.15 -17.77 -27.29
N GLU A 89 -28.41 -18.45 -28.41
CA GLU A 89 -27.93 -19.81 -28.76
C GLU A 89 -26.47 -19.88 -29.28
N ARG A 90 -25.80 -18.76 -29.54
CA ARG A 90 -24.48 -18.74 -30.23
C ARG A 90 -23.24 -18.92 -29.34
N GLU A 91 -23.41 -19.06 -28.03
CA GLU A 91 -22.29 -19.09 -27.06
C GLU A 91 -22.42 -20.25 -26.06
N GLN A 92 -22.77 -21.45 -26.55
CA GLN A 92 -23.04 -22.59 -25.66
C GLN A 92 -21.84 -22.98 -24.79
N ILE A 93 -20.63 -23.00 -25.35
CA ILE A 93 -19.43 -23.41 -24.61
C ILE A 93 -19.13 -22.49 -23.42
N TYR A 94 -19.17 -21.17 -23.61
CA TYR A 94 -18.98 -20.23 -22.50
C TYR A 94 -20.10 -20.33 -21.45
N LYS A 95 -21.32 -20.70 -21.86
CA LYS A 95 -22.43 -20.98 -20.94
C LYS A 95 -22.24 -22.27 -20.14
N HIS A 96 -21.59 -23.28 -20.72
CA HIS A 96 -21.30 -24.54 -20.04
C HIS A 96 -20.13 -24.43 -19.06
N LEU A 97 -19.26 -23.43 -19.21
CA LEU A 97 -18.28 -23.11 -18.17
C LEU A 97 -19.00 -22.71 -16.89
N SER A 98 -18.76 -23.47 -15.83
CA SER A 98 -19.19 -23.12 -14.48
C SER A 98 -18.64 -21.73 -14.09
N PRO A 99 -19.30 -20.99 -13.20
CA PRO A 99 -18.76 -19.74 -12.68
C PRO A 99 -17.32 -19.90 -12.15
N GLN A 100 -17.05 -21.01 -11.45
CA GLN A 100 -15.70 -21.34 -10.97
C GLN A 100 -14.70 -21.50 -12.12
N ASN A 101 -15.05 -22.20 -13.20
CA ASN A 101 -14.14 -22.38 -14.33
C ASN A 101 -13.82 -21.06 -15.04
N LYS A 102 -14.80 -20.15 -15.15
CA LYS A 102 -14.59 -18.81 -15.71
C LYS A 102 -13.64 -18.01 -14.83
N GLU A 103 -13.88 -18.07 -13.53
CA GLU A 103 -13.02 -17.46 -12.54
C GLU A 103 -11.60 -17.99 -12.66
N ASP A 104 -11.39 -19.29 -12.51
CA ASP A 104 -10.07 -19.94 -12.56
C ASP A 104 -9.31 -19.60 -13.86
N MET A 105 -9.98 -19.63 -15.01
CA MET A 105 -9.38 -19.21 -16.28
C MET A 105 -8.90 -17.75 -16.26
N LEU A 106 -9.71 -16.83 -15.74
CA LEU A 106 -9.32 -15.43 -15.58
C LEU A 106 -8.19 -15.27 -14.54
N GLY A 107 -8.16 -16.12 -13.51
CA GLY A 107 -7.10 -16.21 -12.51
C GLY A 107 -5.75 -16.53 -13.15
N GLN A 108 -5.71 -17.61 -13.93
CA GLN A 108 -4.50 -18.03 -14.66
C GLN A 108 -4.03 -16.97 -15.65
N ILE A 109 -4.94 -16.38 -16.44
CA ILE A 109 -4.60 -15.31 -17.38
C ILE A 109 -4.02 -14.11 -16.64
N ALA A 110 -4.66 -13.68 -15.56
CA ALA A 110 -4.19 -12.57 -14.75
C ALA A 110 -2.81 -12.85 -14.16
N PHE A 111 -2.63 -14.00 -13.52
CA PHE A 111 -1.36 -14.40 -12.93
C PHE A 111 -0.22 -14.42 -13.96
N ASN A 112 -0.40 -15.11 -15.09
CA ASN A 112 0.62 -15.23 -16.13
C ASN A 112 1.03 -13.86 -16.69
N THR A 113 0.05 -13.03 -17.05
CA THR A 113 0.30 -11.70 -17.60
C THR A 113 0.92 -10.77 -16.55
N PHE A 114 0.45 -10.83 -15.30
CA PHE A 114 0.94 -9.97 -14.23
C PHE A 114 2.38 -10.33 -13.85
N VAL A 115 2.74 -11.62 -13.72
CA VAL A 115 4.12 -12.05 -13.47
C VAL A 115 5.06 -11.49 -14.55
N ASN A 116 4.64 -11.56 -15.82
CA ASN A 116 5.40 -11.05 -16.97
C ASN A 116 5.42 -9.51 -17.09
N GLY A 117 4.71 -8.77 -16.23
CA GLY A 117 4.61 -7.31 -16.31
C GLY A 117 3.76 -6.81 -17.48
N GLU A 118 2.86 -7.66 -18.02
CA GLU A 118 2.04 -7.38 -19.17
C GLU A 118 0.67 -6.81 -18.75
N TYR A 119 0.43 -5.54 -19.10
CA TYR A 119 -0.89 -4.92 -18.98
C TYR A 119 -1.69 -4.94 -20.29
N PHE A 120 -1.01 -5.20 -21.41
CA PHE A 120 -1.59 -5.34 -22.73
C PHE A 120 -1.05 -6.64 -23.35
N PHE A 121 -1.95 -7.50 -23.79
CA PHE A 121 -1.64 -8.82 -24.33
C PHE A 121 -2.19 -8.97 -25.75
N ARG A 122 -1.47 -9.71 -26.59
CA ARG A 122 -1.92 -10.01 -27.96
C ARG A 122 -3.11 -10.97 -27.89
N GLN A 123 -4.06 -10.78 -28.81
CA GLN A 123 -5.22 -11.66 -28.93
C GLN A 123 -4.80 -13.13 -29.09
N GLU A 124 -3.76 -13.41 -29.86
CA GLU A 124 -3.25 -14.78 -30.09
C GLU A 124 -2.74 -15.44 -28.80
N ASP A 125 -2.03 -14.69 -27.95
CA ASP A 125 -1.50 -15.20 -26.68
C ASP A 125 -2.62 -15.42 -25.67
N LEU A 126 -3.62 -14.55 -25.66
CA LEU A 126 -4.81 -14.69 -24.83
C LEU A 126 -5.67 -15.89 -25.25
N GLN A 127 -5.90 -16.06 -26.55
CA GLN A 127 -6.61 -17.23 -27.09
C GLN A 127 -5.87 -18.53 -26.79
N ARG A 128 -4.53 -18.52 -26.85
CA ARG A 128 -3.72 -19.66 -26.44
C ARG A 128 -3.95 -20.02 -24.99
N GLN A 129 -3.90 -19.05 -24.07
CA GLN A 129 -4.16 -19.30 -22.65
C GLN A 129 -5.59 -19.82 -22.40
N ILE A 130 -6.59 -19.26 -23.07
CA ILE A 130 -8.00 -19.73 -22.99
C ILE A 130 -8.11 -21.18 -23.49
N LYS A 131 -7.49 -21.46 -24.64
CA LYS A 131 -7.48 -22.80 -25.24
C LYS A 131 -6.80 -23.82 -24.32
N ASP A 132 -5.65 -23.45 -23.76
CA ASP A 132 -4.88 -24.30 -22.85
C ASP A 132 -5.64 -24.54 -21.53
N TYR A 133 -6.48 -23.59 -21.09
CA TYR A 133 -7.40 -23.82 -19.98
C TYR A 133 -8.52 -24.80 -20.35
N ILE A 134 -9.23 -24.53 -21.45
CA ILE A 134 -10.41 -25.30 -21.87
C ILE A 134 -10.04 -26.75 -22.17
N CYS A 135 -8.88 -27.02 -22.77
CA CYS A 135 -8.48 -28.38 -23.14
C CYS A 135 -8.25 -29.31 -21.94
N ASN A 136 -8.07 -28.74 -20.74
CA ASN A 136 -7.90 -29.49 -19.49
C ASN A 136 -9.23 -29.74 -18.75
N LEU A 137 -10.37 -29.27 -19.28
CA LEU A 137 -11.68 -29.53 -18.70
C LEU A 137 -12.18 -30.94 -19.04
N PRO A 138 -12.92 -31.61 -18.12
CA PRO A 138 -13.39 -32.99 -18.36
C PRO A 138 -14.25 -33.20 -19.61
N GLU A 139 -14.96 -32.15 -20.05
CA GLU A 139 -15.88 -32.17 -21.19
C GLU A 139 -15.25 -31.58 -22.47
N ALA A 140 -13.94 -31.32 -22.48
CA ALA A 140 -13.26 -30.65 -23.58
C ALA A 140 -13.23 -31.51 -24.85
N SER A 141 -13.34 -30.83 -26.00
CA SER A 141 -13.13 -31.48 -27.30
C SER A 141 -11.67 -31.92 -27.46
N ALA A 142 -11.46 -33.11 -28.02
CA ALA A 142 -10.13 -33.58 -28.41
C ALA A 142 -9.64 -32.99 -29.76
N ASP A 143 -10.50 -32.27 -30.48
CA ASP A 143 -10.18 -31.67 -31.78
C ASP A 143 -9.50 -30.28 -31.61
N PRO A 144 -8.25 -30.09 -32.08
CA PRO A 144 -7.56 -28.80 -31.99
C PRO A 144 -8.27 -27.64 -32.69
N GLU A 145 -8.97 -27.86 -33.80
CA GLU A 145 -9.68 -26.78 -34.49
C GLU A 145 -10.94 -26.37 -33.73
N ALA A 146 -11.67 -27.34 -33.17
CA ALA A 146 -12.78 -27.06 -32.26
C ALA A 146 -12.30 -26.23 -31.05
N LEU A 147 -11.21 -26.62 -30.39
CA LEU A 147 -10.65 -25.87 -29.27
C LEU A 147 -10.22 -24.44 -29.65
N ARG A 148 -9.71 -24.24 -30.88
CA ARG A 148 -9.39 -22.90 -31.39
C ARG A 148 -10.65 -22.04 -31.52
N LEU A 149 -11.69 -22.55 -32.16
CA LEU A 149 -12.97 -21.85 -32.28
C LEU A 149 -13.57 -21.56 -30.91
N ASP A 150 -13.50 -22.52 -29.98
CA ASP A 150 -13.99 -22.36 -28.62
C ASP A 150 -13.27 -21.21 -27.90
N SER A 151 -11.95 -21.12 -28.05
CA SER A 151 -11.16 -20.02 -27.46
C SER A 151 -11.53 -18.64 -28.02
N GLU A 152 -11.85 -18.55 -29.32
CA GLU A 152 -12.33 -17.33 -29.97
C GLU A 152 -13.70 -16.91 -29.44
N VAL A 153 -14.62 -17.87 -29.33
CA VAL A 153 -15.98 -17.64 -28.81
C VAL A 153 -15.93 -17.22 -27.35
N VAL A 154 -15.12 -17.90 -26.52
CA VAL A 154 -14.96 -17.57 -25.09
C VAL A 154 -14.36 -16.18 -24.91
N LEU A 155 -13.32 -15.82 -25.66
CA LEU A 155 -12.76 -14.47 -25.60
C LEU A 155 -13.81 -13.41 -25.93
N LYS A 156 -14.53 -13.57 -27.04
CA LYS A 156 -15.57 -12.62 -27.45
C LYS A 156 -16.71 -12.55 -26.43
N ALA A 157 -17.02 -13.66 -25.76
CA ALA A 157 -18.00 -13.68 -24.68
C ALA A 157 -17.52 -12.87 -23.46
N ILE A 158 -16.28 -13.06 -22.99
CA ILE A 158 -15.75 -12.29 -21.85
C ILE A 158 -15.73 -10.79 -22.17
N GLU A 159 -15.28 -10.44 -23.38
CA GLU A 159 -15.22 -9.06 -23.87
C GLU A 159 -16.60 -8.39 -23.88
N HIS A 160 -17.57 -9.03 -24.53
CA HIS A 160 -18.89 -8.44 -24.75
C HIS A 160 -19.74 -8.38 -23.47
N HIS A 161 -19.60 -9.36 -22.58
CA HIS A 161 -20.62 -9.59 -21.55
C HIS A 161 -20.26 -9.10 -20.17
N HIS A 162 -18.98 -9.18 -19.79
CA HIS A 162 -18.56 -8.85 -18.42
C HIS A 162 -17.77 -7.55 -18.41
N GLY A 163 -17.25 -7.13 -19.58
CA GLY A 163 -16.33 -6.01 -19.68
C GLY A 163 -15.11 -6.20 -18.79
N LEU A 164 -14.72 -7.44 -18.50
CA LEU A 164 -13.53 -7.76 -17.70
C LEU A 164 -12.27 -7.74 -18.54
N LEU A 165 -12.39 -8.19 -19.79
CA LEU A 165 -11.38 -8.03 -20.84
C LEU A 165 -11.91 -7.06 -21.89
N VAL A 166 -11.04 -6.23 -22.45
CA VAL A 166 -11.42 -5.25 -23.47
C VAL A 166 -10.36 -5.18 -24.55
N GLU A 167 -10.79 -5.06 -25.81
CA GLU A 167 -9.91 -4.77 -26.93
C GLU A 167 -9.53 -3.27 -26.89
N ARG A 168 -8.24 -2.98 -26.70
CA ARG A 168 -7.69 -1.61 -26.58
C ARG A 168 -7.20 -1.06 -27.91
N ALA A 169 -6.72 -1.94 -28.77
CA ALA A 169 -6.38 -1.70 -30.15
C ALA A 169 -6.59 -3.01 -30.92
N ARG A 170 -6.56 -2.96 -32.25
CA ARG A 170 -6.77 -4.15 -33.09
C ARG A 170 -5.87 -5.31 -32.63
N ASN A 171 -6.50 -6.42 -32.21
CA ASN A 171 -5.84 -7.64 -31.70
C ASN A 171 -4.99 -7.43 -30.43
N ILE A 172 -5.21 -6.35 -29.67
CA ILE A 172 -4.54 -6.06 -28.41
C ILE A 172 -5.60 -5.91 -27.32
N TYR A 173 -5.51 -6.75 -26.31
CA TYR A 173 -6.44 -6.82 -25.20
C TYR A 173 -5.78 -6.38 -23.89
N SER A 174 -6.61 -6.01 -22.92
CA SER A 174 -6.21 -5.82 -21.52
C SER A 174 -7.34 -6.25 -20.61
N PHE A 175 -7.06 -6.42 -19.31
CA PHE A 175 -8.13 -6.27 -18.32
C PHE A 175 -8.73 -4.86 -18.44
N SER A 176 -10.03 -4.73 -18.22
CA SER A 176 -10.69 -3.42 -18.28
C SER A 176 -10.14 -2.44 -17.25
N HIS A 177 -9.58 -2.97 -16.16
CA HIS A 177 -8.89 -2.23 -15.13
C HIS A 177 -7.81 -3.09 -14.45
N LEU A 178 -6.72 -2.43 -14.02
CA LEU A 178 -5.60 -3.07 -13.34
C LEU A 178 -6.05 -3.85 -12.09
N THR A 179 -6.95 -3.26 -11.30
CA THR A 179 -7.54 -3.90 -10.11
C THR A 179 -8.14 -5.28 -10.35
N PHE A 180 -8.74 -5.53 -11.52
CA PHE A 180 -9.23 -6.88 -11.82
C PHE A 180 -8.07 -7.84 -12.04
N GLN A 181 -7.03 -7.42 -12.77
CA GLN A 181 -5.82 -8.20 -12.95
C GLN A 181 -5.14 -8.49 -11.60
N GLU A 182 -5.02 -7.49 -10.71
CA GLU A 182 -4.45 -7.65 -9.37
C GLU A 182 -5.28 -8.62 -8.51
N TYR A 183 -6.61 -8.49 -8.52
CA TYR A 183 -7.50 -9.39 -7.78
C TYR A 183 -7.43 -10.83 -8.28
N PHE A 184 -7.52 -11.04 -9.60
CA PHE A 184 -7.47 -12.38 -10.18
C PHE A 184 -6.08 -13.02 -9.97
N THR A 185 -5.00 -12.22 -10.01
CA THR A 185 -3.65 -12.67 -9.66
C THR A 185 -3.56 -13.09 -8.19
N ALA A 186 -4.06 -12.28 -7.26
CA ALA A 186 -4.06 -12.60 -5.83
C ALA A 186 -4.85 -13.89 -5.54
N ARG A 187 -6.02 -14.04 -6.18
CA ARG A 187 -6.84 -15.24 -6.01
C ARG A 187 -6.17 -16.50 -6.56
N GLU A 188 -5.49 -16.41 -7.70
CA GLU A 188 -4.73 -17.54 -8.26
C GLU A 188 -3.60 -17.98 -7.31
N ILE A 189 -2.86 -17.01 -6.76
CA ILE A 189 -1.78 -17.27 -5.79
C ILE A 189 -2.30 -17.94 -4.51
N GLU A 190 -3.43 -17.47 -3.97
CA GLU A 190 -4.06 -18.07 -2.78
C GLU A 190 -4.51 -19.51 -3.06
N ARG A 191 -5.14 -19.72 -4.22
CA ARG A 191 -5.68 -21.02 -4.64
C ARG A 191 -4.58 -22.06 -4.87
N GLU A 192 -3.57 -21.72 -5.66
CA GLU A 192 -2.44 -22.60 -6.00
C GLU A 192 -1.38 -22.65 -4.89
N ARG A 193 -1.57 -21.89 -3.80
CA ARG A 193 -0.64 -21.78 -2.66
C ARG A 193 0.78 -21.35 -3.04
N GLN A 194 0.91 -20.53 -4.07
CA GLN A 194 2.19 -20.03 -4.59
C GLN A 194 2.69 -18.78 -3.82
N LEU A 195 2.61 -18.82 -2.49
CA LEU A 195 2.94 -17.67 -1.64
C LEU A 195 4.41 -17.26 -1.73
N GLU A 196 5.31 -18.21 -2.00
CA GLU A 196 6.74 -17.95 -2.16
C GLU A 196 7.04 -17.07 -3.39
N THR A 197 6.24 -17.18 -4.45
CA THR A 197 6.40 -16.35 -5.66
C THR A 197 6.23 -14.87 -5.32
N LEU A 198 5.33 -14.52 -4.40
CA LEU A 198 5.18 -13.13 -3.96
C LEU A 198 6.45 -12.57 -3.34
N MET A 199 7.18 -13.38 -2.57
CA MET A 199 8.36 -12.92 -1.84
C MET A 199 9.45 -12.40 -2.78
N LEU A 200 9.56 -12.96 -3.99
CA LEU A 200 10.48 -12.50 -5.03
C LEU A 200 10.17 -11.07 -5.49
N HIS A 201 8.91 -10.65 -5.34
CA HIS A 201 8.38 -9.37 -5.79
C HIS A 201 8.15 -8.36 -4.66
N ILE A 202 8.61 -8.63 -3.43
CA ILE A 202 8.35 -7.77 -2.26
C ILE A 202 8.91 -6.34 -2.39
N LYS A 203 9.90 -6.15 -3.27
CA LYS A 203 10.56 -4.87 -3.55
C LYS A 203 9.89 -4.09 -4.70
N GLU A 204 8.88 -4.67 -5.36
CA GLU A 204 8.24 -4.11 -6.55
C GLU A 204 6.90 -3.43 -6.18
N PRO A 205 6.78 -2.10 -6.32
CA PRO A 205 5.56 -1.38 -5.94
C PRO A 205 4.28 -1.89 -6.62
N ARG A 206 4.39 -2.37 -7.86
CA ARG A 206 3.24 -2.91 -8.62
C ARG A 206 2.59 -4.11 -7.94
N TRP A 207 3.32 -4.87 -7.12
CA TRP A 207 2.79 -6.05 -6.44
C TRP A 207 2.09 -5.73 -5.13
N LYS A 208 2.17 -4.48 -4.64
CA LYS A 208 1.63 -4.05 -3.36
C LYS A 208 0.18 -4.49 -3.15
N GLU A 209 -0.70 -4.24 -4.11
CA GLU A 209 -2.12 -4.59 -3.97
C GLU A 209 -2.32 -6.12 -3.93
N VAL A 210 -1.54 -6.88 -4.69
CA VAL A 210 -1.61 -8.35 -4.69
C VAL A 210 -1.25 -8.91 -3.32
N PHE A 211 -0.19 -8.40 -2.67
CA PHE A 211 0.16 -8.77 -1.29
C PHE A 211 -0.97 -8.50 -0.30
N LEU A 212 -1.57 -7.32 -0.37
CA LEU A 212 -2.67 -6.91 0.52
C LEU A 212 -3.89 -7.82 0.31
N LEU A 213 -4.24 -8.11 -0.94
CA LEU A 213 -5.36 -8.98 -1.27
C LEU A 213 -5.13 -10.42 -0.84
N VAL A 214 -3.94 -10.98 -1.06
CA VAL A 214 -3.60 -12.33 -0.58
C VAL A 214 -3.68 -12.39 0.94
N ALA A 215 -3.14 -11.40 1.66
CA ALA A 215 -3.25 -11.34 3.12
C ALA A 215 -4.71 -11.35 3.59
N GLU A 216 -5.59 -10.60 2.94
CA GLU A 216 -7.02 -10.55 3.26
C GLU A 216 -7.75 -11.87 2.96
N MET A 217 -7.38 -12.56 1.88
CA MET A 217 -8.00 -13.81 1.42
C MET A 217 -7.61 -15.01 2.29
N LEU A 218 -6.38 -15.02 2.82
CA LEU A 218 -5.90 -16.09 3.70
C LEU A 218 -6.74 -16.20 4.98
N ARG A 219 -7.15 -17.43 5.31
CA ARG A 219 -7.86 -17.71 6.57
C ARG A 219 -7.00 -17.40 7.80
N ARG A 220 -5.70 -17.65 7.70
CA ARG A 220 -4.67 -17.33 8.70
C ARG A 220 -3.41 -16.91 7.97
N SER A 221 -2.91 -15.72 8.26
CA SER A 221 -1.77 -15.12 7.55
C SER A 221 -0.43 -15.30 8.26
N ASP A 222 -0.37 -16.02 9.38
CA ASP A 222 0.85 -16.22 10.19
C ASP A 222 2.07 -16.62 9.35
N ASP A 223 2.00 -17.73 8.61
CA ASP A 223 3.14 -18.24 7.82
C ASP A 223 3.53 -17.27 6.69
N PHE A 224 2.54 -16.61 6.09
CA PHE A 224 2.75 -15.62 5.04
C PHE A 224 3.49 -14.39 5.56
N LEU A 225 3.03 -13.82 6.68
CA LEU A 225 3.64 -12.65 7.31
C LEU A 225 5.02 -12.96 7.88
N GLN A 226 5.22 -14.16 8.44
CA GLN A 226 6.55 -14.62 8.88
C GLN A 226 7.51 -14.80 7.69
N SER A 227 7.03 -15.29 6.55
CA SER A 227 7.81 -15.38 5.32
C SER A 227 8.20 -13.99 4.83
N MET A 228 7.24 -13.06 4.75
CA MET A 228 7.52 -11.65 4.42
C MET A 228 8.60 -11.08 5.34
N LYS A 229 8.45 -11.23 6.66
CA LYS A 229 9.44 -10.75 7.64
C LYS A 229 10.82 -11.34 7.40
N TYR A 230 10.90 -12.64 7.13
CA TYR A 230 12.16 -13.33 6.84
C TYR A 230 12.85 -12.76 5.60
N TYR A 231 12.13 -12.58 4.50
CA TYR A 231 12.68 -12.01 3.27
C TYR A 231 13.10 -10.55 3.45
N ILE A 232 12.31 -9.76 4.19
CA ILE A 232 12.62 -8.36 4.51
C ILE A 232 13.92 -8.26 5.32
N ASP A 233 14.05 -9.08 6.37
CA ASP A 233 15.27 -9.11 7.21
C ASP A 233 16.49 -9.49 6.38
N GLY A 234 16.34 -10.45 5.48
CA GLY A 234 17.37 -10.87 4.53
C GLY A 234 17.91 -9.75 3.63
N MET A 235 17.14 -8.67 3.42
CA MET A 235 17.56 -7.56 2.53
C MET A 235 18.79 -6.82 3.03
N LEU A 236 19.01 -6.76 4.35
CA LEU A 236 20.05 -5.92 4.96
C LEU A 236 21.20 -6.71 5.59
N VAL A 237 21.14 -8.05 5.64
CA VAL A 237 22.10 -8.92 6.36
C VAL A 237 23.56 -8.67 5.95
N GLY A 238 23.79 -8.40 4.66
CA GLY A 238 25.13 -8.17 4.11
C GLY A 238 25.66 -6.74 4.25
N ASN A 239 24.85 -5.78 4.73
CA ASN A 239 25.21 -4.37 4.71
C ASN A 239 25.46 -3.83 6.13
N GLU A 240 26.74 -3.78 6.53
CA GLU A 240 27.16 -3.39 7.89
C GLU A 240 26.71 -1.98 8.27
N LYS A 241 26.83 -1.00 7.36
CA LYS A 241 26.37 0.38 7.62
C LYS A 241 24.86 0.46 7.90
N LEU A 242 24.05 -0.27 7.13
CA LEU A 242 22.60 -0.31 7.35
C LEU A 242 22.24 -1.07 8.64
N GLN A 243 23.03 -2.08 9.03
CA GLN A 243 22.88 -2.74 10.33
C GLN A 243 23.22 -1.80 11.50
N GLU A 244 24.28 -0.99 11.38
CA GLU A 244 24.64 0.06 12.35
C GLU A 244 23.55 1.13 12.46
N PHE A 245 22.95 1.53 11.34
CA PHE A 245 21.79 2.42 11.30
C PHE A 245 20.60 1.87 12.10
N LEU A 246 20.23 0.61 11.88
CA LEU A 246 19.15 -0.04 12.64
C LEU A 246 19.50 -0.17 14.13
N LEU A 247 20.77 -0.42 14.45
CA LEU A 247 21.23 -0.50 15.84
C LEU A 247 21.10 0.86 16.53
N TRP A 248 21.45 1.94 15.85
CA TRP A 248 21.25 3.30 16.35
C TRP A 248 19.76 3.62 16.59
N ALA A 249 18.87 3.28 15.65
CA ALA A 249 17.43 3.50 15.82
C ALA A 249 16.87 2.71 17.02
N LYS A 250 17.35 1.48 17.22
CA LYS A 250 17.05 0.67 18.41
C LYS A 250 17.55 1.36 19.69
N GLN A 251 18.82 1.77 19.73
CA GLN A 251 19.40 2.42 20.91
C GLN A 251 18.64 3.71 21.27
N LYS A 252 18.25 4.51 20.28
CA LYS A 252 17.42 5.70 20.49
C LYS A 252 16.07 5.36 21.09
N THR A 253 15.42 4.31 20.61
CA THR A 253 14.16 3.81 21.17
C THR A 253 14.32 3.37 22.62
N ASP A 254 15.37 2.60 22.94
CA ASP A 254 15.63 2.11 24.31
C ASP A 254 15.89 3.25 25.32
N LEU A 255 16.36 4.40 24.85
CA LEU A 255 16.63 5.58 25.69
C LEU A 255 15.38 6.40 26.04
N VAL A 256 14.30 6.24 25.27
CA VAL A 256 13.08 7.06 25.42
C VAL A 256 11.98 6.26 26.09
N LYS A 257 11.49 6.78 27.22
CA LYS A 257 10.32 6.20 27.89
C LYS A 257 9.06 6.73 27.24
N THR A 258 8.28 5.84 26.64
CA THR A 258 7.04 6.20 25.97
C THR A 258 5.94 5.17 26.16
N LYS A 259 4.69 5.62 25.95
CA LYS A 259 3.48 4.79 25.93
C LYS A 259 3.25 4.13 24.55
N TYR A 260 3.91 4.62 23.51
CA TYR A 260 3.80 4.11 22.14
C TYR A 260 4.56 2.81 21.97
N LYS A 261 4.20 2.04 20.95
CA LYS A 261 4.92 0.79 20.62
C LYS A 261 6.37 1.07 20.20
N ASP A 262 7.32 0.32 20.75
CA ASP A 262 8.74 0.44 20.38
C ASP A 262 9.00 0.34 18.87
N ALA A 263 8.22 -0.48 18.16
CA ALA A 263 8.32 -0.62 16.71
C ALA A 263 8.01 0.69 15.96
N ALA A 264 7.01 1.41 16.44
CA ALA A 264 6.58 2.68 15.87
C ALA A 264 7.62 3.78 16.18
N VAL A 265 8.20 3.75 17.38
CA VAL A 265 9.28 4.66 17.80
C VAL A 265 10.57 4.39 17.00
N ARG A 266 10.91 3.12 16.74
CA ARG A 266 12.03 2.76 15.84
C ARG A 266 11.80 3.28 14.42
N ALA A 267 10.58 3.16 13.89
CA ALA A 267 10.22 3.68 12.57
C ALA A 267 10.36 5.22 12.52
N TYR A 268 9.90 5.91 13.57
CA TYR A 268 10.10 7.34 13.73
C TYR A 268 11.59 7.71 13.73
N TYR A 269 12.43 7.04 14.53
CA TYR A 269 13.87 7.35 14.52
C TYR A 269 14.55 7.00 13.21
N ALA A 270 14.14 5.92 12.52
CA ALA A 270 14.63 5.62 11.18
C ALA A 270 14.31 6.78 10.21
N TYR A 271 13.09 7.30 10.24
CA TYR A 271 12.70 8.48 9.47
C TYR A 271 13.58 9.70 9.76
N VAL A 272 13.75 10.08 11.04
CA VAL A 272 14.56 11.25 11.41
C VAL A 272 16.06 11.01 11.15
N GLY A 273 16.52 9.76 11.17
CA GLY A 273 17.89 9.37 10.83
C GLY A 273 18.17 9.38 9.33
N CYS A 274 17.15 9.27 8.49
CA CYS A 274 17.25 9.30 7.03
C CYS A 274 15.95 9.82 6.40
N TYR A 275 15.91 11.11 6.08
CA TYR A 275 14.71 11.78 5.54
C TYR A 275 14.28 11.35 4.13
N ALA A 276 15.04 10.46 3.48
CA ALA A 276 14.56 9.75 2.30
C ALA A 276 13.40 8.78 2.64
N LEU A 277 13.29 8.36 3.91
CA LEU A 277 12.20 7.53 4.40
C LEU A 277 10.95 8.37 4.70
N ASN A 278 9.80 7.70 4.80
CA ASN A 278 8.52 8.33 5.11
C ASN A 278 8.06 7.97 6.54
N LEU A 279 7.36 8.86 7.23
CA LEU A 279 6.74 8.62 8.53
C LEU A 279 5.62 7.55 8.49
N ASP A 280 5.05 7.26 7.32
CA ASP A 280 3.90 6.36 7.13
C ASP A 280 4.00 5.01 7.88
N LEU A 281 5.17 4.37 7.94
CA LEU A 281 5.32 3.10 8.67
C LEU A 281 5.08 3.25 10.18
N ALA A 282 5.53 4.35 10.78
CA ALA A 282 5.30 4.62 12.20
C ALA A 282 3.80 4.77 12.47
N LEU A 283 3.09 5.50 11.59
CA LEU A 283 1.64 5.72 11.66
C LEU A 283 0.85 4.44 11.43
N ASP A 284 1.28 3.59 10.48
CA ASP A 284 0.65 2.29 10.20
C ASP A 284 0.79 1.31 11.39
N ILE A 285 1.82 1.46 12.25
CA ILE A 285 2.02 0.64 13.46
C ILE A 285 1.21 1.19 14.65
N ASP A 286 1.26 2.51 14.86
CA ASP A 286 0.62 3.19 15.99
C ASP A 286 0.17 4.59 15.59
N ILE A 287 -1.13 4.74 15.32
CA ILE A 287 -1.78 6.02 14.98
C ILE A 287 -1.59 7.06 16.10
N GLY A 288 -1.33 6.63 17.35
CA GLY A 288 -1.05 7.53 18.46
C GLY A 288 0.19 8.41 18.24
N ILE A 289 1.12 8.01 17.35
CA ILE A 289 2.27 8.84 16.97
C ILE A 289 1.84 10.09 16.22
N ASP A 290 0.77 10.03 15.42
CA ASP A 290 0.25 11.20 14.71
C ASP A 290 -0.13 12.30 15.71
N ASN A 291 -0.85 11.92 16.77
CA ASN A 291 -1.25 12.85 17.83
C ASN A 291 -0.04 13.45 18.58
N ALA A 292 1.03 12.67 18.78
CA ALA A 292 2.27 13.14 19.40
C ALA A 292 2.99 14.18 18.54
N ILE A 293 2.87 14.06 17.22
CA ILE A 293 3.46 14.98 16.25
C ILE A 293 2.57 16.22 16.08
N ASP A 294 1.24 16.04 16.08
CA ASP A 294 0.30 17.10 15.71
C ASP A 294 -0.12 18.02 16.86
N LEU A 295 -0.35 17.55 18.09
CA LEU A 295 -1.00 18.42 19.09
C LEU A 295 -0.84 18.05 20.58
N ASP A 296 -0.32 16.89 20.94
CA ASP A 296 -0.35 16.46 22.35
C ASP A 296 1.03 16.61 23.03
N LEU A 297 1.16 17.62 23.92
CA LEU A 297 2.24 17.74 24.92
C LEU A 297 2.12 16.61 25.96
N ASP A 298 2.05 15.36 25.50
CA ASP A 298 1.51 14.27 26.30
C ASP A 298 2.61 13.36 26.84
N SER A 299 3.01 13.66 28.08
CA SER A 299 3.61 12.75 29.05
C SER A 299 4.94 12.06 28.69
N THR A 300 5.58 12.35 27.55
CA THR A 300 6.86 11.74 27.13
C THR A 300 7.96 12.76 26.82
N PRO A 301 8.54 13.43 27.83
CA PRO A 301 9.41 14.58 27.64
C PRO A 301 10.60 14.34 26.70
N ASP A 302 11.19 13.15 26.73
CA ASP A 302 12.34 12.83 25.89
C ASP A 302 11.94 12.70 24.41
N LEU A 303 10.79 12.08 24.09
CA LEU A 303 10.31 11.97 22.71
C LEU A 303 9.88 13.34 22.18
N ASP A 304 9.19 14.12 23.01
CA ASP A 304 8.67 15.44 22.64
C ASP A 304 9.81 16.39 22.25
N ILE A 305 10.94 16.35 22.97
CA ILE A 305 12.12 17.15 22.60
C ILE A 305 12.72 16.66 21.28
N ASP A 306 12.80 15.34 21.03
CA ASP A 306 13.29 14.82 19.73
C ASP A 306 12.37 15.25 18.57
N ILE A 307 11.05 15.24 18.78
CA ILE A 307 10.04 15.78 17.84
C ILE A 307 10.26 17.27 17.61
N ALA A 308 10.51 18.06 18.66
CA ALA A 308 10.81 19.49 18.53
C ALA A 308 12.03 19.76 17.63
N TYR A 309 13.07 18.93 17.77
CA TYR A 309 14.26 18.99 16.93
C TYR A 309 14.00 18.53 15.48
N ASP A 310 13.06 17.62 15.24
CA ASP A 310 12.61 17.24 13.90
C ASP A 310 11.78 18.34 13.23
N ILE A 311 10.81 18.92 13.95
CA ILE A 311 10.02 20.06 13.48
C ILE A 311 10.95 21.23 13.12
N ALA A 312 11.92 21.56 13.98
CA ALA A 312 12.92 22.59 13.69
C ALA A 312 13.72 22.31 12.41
N HIS A 313 13.97 21.04 12.08
CA HIS A 313 14.62 20.66 10.83
C HIS A 313 13.68 20.77 9.62
N LYS A 314 12.40 20.44 9.75
CA LYS A 314 11.40 20.59 8.67
C LYS A 314 11.14 22.07 8.31
N ILE A 315 11.07 22.94 9.32
CA ILE A 315 11.04 24.41 9.15
C ILE A 315 12.21 24.90 8.28
N ASN A 316 13.34 24.18 8.30
CA ASN A 316 14.53 24.52 7.52
C ASN A 316 14.46 24.09 6.04
N LEU A 317 13.55 23.16 5.71
CA LEU A 317 13.38 22.58 4.37
C LEU A 317 12.25 23.27 3.59
N ASP A 318 11.22 23.75 4.28
CA ASP A 318 10.04 24.40 3.67
C ASP A 318 9.94 25.90 3.99
N ASN A 319 9.75 26.71 2.94
CA ASN A 319 9.60 28.16 3.00
C ASN A 319 8.12 28.63 2.99
N ASP A 320 7.13 27.78 3.31
CA ASP A 320 5.69 28.12 3.13
C ASP A 320 4.73 27.85 4.34
N ARG A 321 3.63 28.62 4.27
CA ARG A 321 2.38 28.82 5.06
C ARG A 321 2.29 28.60 6.57
N ASP A 322 2.87 27.57 7.18
CA ASP A 322 2.68 27.27 8.62
C ASP A 322 3.95 27.39 9.48
N PHE A 323 5.01 27.96 8.90
CA PHE A 323 6.30 28.24 9.55
C PHE A 323 6.21 28.80 10.98
N THR A 324 5.28 29.73 11.24
CA THR A 324 5.09 30.33 12.57
C THR A 324 4.51 29.33 13.58
N LEU A 325 3.56 28.49 13.15
CA LEU A 325 2.93 27.48 14.01
C LEU A 325 3.93 26.40 14.40
N ASP A 326 4.72 25.91 13.44
CA ASP A 326 5.75 24.89 13.68
C ASP A 326 6.89 25.43 14.54
N LEU A 327 7.29 26.69 14.35
CA LEU A 327 8.30 27.34 15.20
C LEU A 327 7.81 27.48 16.65
N ASP A 328 6.55 27.88 16.84
CA ASP A 328 5.95 27.99 18.17
C ASP A 328 5.81 26.62 18.86
N ARG A 329 5.53 25.56 18.09
CA ARG A 329 5.51 24.17 18.59
C ARG A 329 6.90 23.71 19.03
N ALA A 330 7.91 23.88 18.19
CA ALA A 330 9.28 23.50 18.50
C ALA A 330 9.83 24.27 19.72
N LEU A 331 9.45 25.54 19.88
CA LEU A 331 9.72 26.33 21.09
C LEU A 331 9.00 25.78 22.33
N ALA A 332 7.74 25.35 22.20
CA ALA A 332 6.98 24.81 23.33
C ALA A 332 7.56 23.48 23.84
N MET A 333 7.98 22.60 22.94
CA MET A 333 8.45 21.24 23.26
C MET A 333 9.96 21.12 23.50
N GLY A 334 10.74 22.05 22.94
CA GLY A 334 12.21 22.01 22.99
C GLY A 334 12.81 22.17 24.40
N ASP A 335 14.01 21.63 24.57
CA ASP A 335 14.83 21.92 25.76
C ASP A 335 15.35 23.37 25.74
N ASP A 336 15.97 23.81 26.84
CA ASP A 336 16.46 25.19 26.96
C ASP A 336 17.44 25.59 25.84
N VAL A 337 18.18 24.63 25.28
CA VAL A 337 19.18 24.88 24.24
C VAL A 337 18.49 25.07 22.90
N LEU A 338 17.55 24.19 22.53
CA LEU A 338 16.74 24.35 21.33
C LEU A 338 15.91 25.63 21.41
N ARG A 339 15.30 25.92 22.56
CA ARG A 339 14.53 27.14 22.78
C ARG A 339 15.37 28.38 22.58
N GLN A 340 16.58 28.44 23.13
CA GLN A 340 17.48 29.58 22.91
C GLN A 340 17.87 29.72 21.44
N ALA A 341 18.17 28.62 20.74
CA ALA A 341 18.52 28.65 19.32
C ALA A 341 17.36 29.11 18.44
N LEU A 342 16.15 28.59 18.69
CA LEU A 342 14.94 28.94 17.96
C LEU A 342 14.46 30.35 18.29
N GLN A 343 14.58 30.81 19.54
CA GLN A 343 14.21 32.17 19.92
C GLN A 343 15.18 33.20 19.31
N ALA A 344 16.48 32.92 19.33
CA ALA A 344 17.48 33.77 18.67
C ALA A 344 17.27 33.85 17.14
N PHE A 345 16.69 32.82 16.55
CA PHE A 345 16.25 32.83 15.16
C PHE A 345 14.94 33.60 14.99
N LYS A 346 13.94 33.36 15.85
CA LYS A 346 12.64 34.05 15.85
C LYS A 346 12.79 35.56 15.97
N ASP A 347 13.71 36.02 16.82
CA ASP A 347 14.00 37.44 17.02
C ASP A 347 14.65 38.11 15.78
N LYS A 348 15.21 37.31 14.86
CA LYS A 348 15.78 37.79 13.58
C LYS A 348 14.79 37.75 12.43
N LEU A 349 13.62 37.14 12.61
CA LEU A 349 12.56 37.13 11.59
C LEU A 349 11.95 38.53 11.50
N SER A 350 12.22 39.24 10.42
CA SER A 350 11.48 40.46 10.08
C SER A 350 10.02 40.12 9.77
N THR A 351 9.08 40.96 10.20
CA THR A 351 7.66 40.86 9.76
C THR A 351 7.48 41.11 8.26
N ASN A 352 8.53 41.59 7.58
CA ASN A 352 8.59 41.80 6.14
C ASN A 352 9.16 40.55 5.44
N ARG A 353 8.41 39.97 4.48
CA ARG A 353 8.80 38.76 3.73
C ARG A 353 10.05 38.99 2.86
N GLU A 354 10.22 40.17 2.29
CA GLU A 354 11.34 40.47 1.39
C GLU A 354 12.68 40.46 2.17
N GLU A 355 12.66 41.05 3.38
CA GLU A 355 13.80 41.06 4.31
C GLU A 355 14.12 39.66 4.83
N PHE A 356 13.10 38.82 5.06
CA PHE A 356 13.29 37.42 5.45
C PHE A 356 14.02 36.63 4.37
N TYR A 357 13.57 36.72 3.11
CA TYR A 357 14.22 36.02 1.99
C TYR A 357 15.67 36.46 1.80
N GLN A 358 15.95 37.77 1.90
CA GLN A 358 17.32 38.28 1.81
C GLN A 358 18.19 37.83 2.98
N TRP A 359 17.65 37.78 4.20
CA TRP A 359 18.38 37.25 5.33
C TRP A 359 18.66 35.75 5.15
N TRP A 360 17.67 34.99 4.67
CA TRP A 360 17.76 33.55 4.45
C TRP A 360 18.80 33.18 3.40
N GLU A 361 18.87 33.90 2.27
CA GLU A 361 19.91 33.69 1.26
C GLU A 361 21.32 33.88 1.82
N ASN A 362 21.50 34.84 2.74
CA ASN A 362 22.81 35.18 3.29
C ASN A 362 23.22 34.34 4.51
N ASN A 363 22.27 33.86 5.31
CA ASN A 363 22.53 33.25 6.62
C ASN A 363 21.94 31.85 6.79
N GLY A 364 21.03 31.43 5.90
CA GLY A 364 20.30 30.17 5.99
C GLY A 364 21.24 28.98 6.11
N GLU A 365 22.21 28.84 5.20
CA GLU A 365 23.18 27.72 5.19
C GLU A 365 24.08 27.64 6.44
N GLN A 366 24.40 28.78 7.05
CA GLN A 366 25.12 28.78 8.33
C GLN A 366 24.20 28.32 9.45
N TRP A 367 22.97 28.84 9.49
CA TRP A 367 21.96 28.45 10.47
C TRP A 367 21.61 26.96 10.37
N LYS A 368 21.49 26.39 9.16
CA LYS A 368 21.28 24.96 8.93
C LYS A 368 22.36 24.12 9.61
N ARG A 369 23.62 24.52 9.44
CA ARG A 369 24.78 23.83 10.03
C ARG A 369 24.79 23.94 11.54
N GLU A 370 24.52 25.12 12.08
CA GLU A 370 24.44 25.34 13.53
C GLU A 370 23.33 24.48 14.16
N LEU A 371 22.12 24.50 13.59
CA LEU A 371 21.00 23.68 14.08
C LEU A 371 21.30 22.17 13.97
N SER A 372 21.89 21.73 12.86
CA SER A 372 22.28 20.32 12.67
C SER A 372 23.34 19.89 13.69
N GLN A 373 24.32 20.75 13.99
CA GLN A 373 25.34 20.46 15.00
C GLN A 373 24.73 20.35 16.41
N VAL A 374 23.76 21.20 16.74
CA VAL A 374 23.03 21.11 18.02
C VAL A 374 22.25 19.80 18.11
N ARG A 375 21.52 19.43 17.05
CA ARG A 375 20.76 18.16 16.96
C ARG A 375 21.67 16.94 17.18
N PHE A 376 22.81 16.91 16.48
CA PHE A 376 23.78 15.84 16.57
C PHE A 376 24.40 15.76 17.98
N ASN A 377 24.97 16.86 18.47
CA ASN A 377 25.71 16.87 19.73
C ASN A 377 24.83 16.62 20.96
N ARG A 378 23.57 17.08 20.94
CA ARG A 378 22.68 17.01 22.11
C ARG A 378 21.82 15.76 22.13
N ARG A 379 21.30 15.35 20.98
CA ARG A 379 20.28 14.32 20.88
C ARG A 379 20.72 13.08 20.12
N ASN A 380 21.92 13.11 19.52
CA ASN A 380 22.44 12.05 18.66
C ASN A 380 21.50 11.78 17.47
N ILE A 381 20.94 12.85 16.88
CA ILE A 381 19.98 12.84 15.78
C ILE A 381 20.55 13.65 14.61
N GLY A 382 20.27 13.21 13.37
CA GLY A 382 20.80 13.84 12.15
C GLY A 382 22.22 13.40 11.83
N HIS A 383 22.54 12.13 12.09
CA HIS A 383 23.77 11.51 11.62
C HIS A 383 23.89 11.64 10.11
N ASP A 384 25.02 12.18 9.64
CA ASP A 384 25.43 11.97 8.26
C ASP A 384 26.02 10.56 8.18
N TRP A 385 25.16 9.59 7.84
CA TRP A 385 25.53 8.18 7.74
C TRP A 385 26.55 7.91 6.61
N GLN A 386 26.82 8.91 5.75
CA GLN A 386 27.71 8.77 4.59
C GLN A 386 27.40 7.48 3.84
N PHE A 387 26.11 7.27 3.58
CA PHE A 387 25.68 6.20 2.69
C PHE A 387 26.36 6.42 1.34
N THR A 388 26.74 5.33 0.67
CA THR A 388 27.57 5.35 -0.55
C THR A 388 27.16 6.43 -1.55
N ASP A 389 28.15 7.06 -2.17
CA ASP A 389 28.01 8.22 -3.09
C ASP A 389 27.07 7.97 -4.31
N ASP A 390 26.77 6.70 -4.65
CA ASP A 390 25.88 6.32 -5.77
C ASP A 390 24.41 6.01 -5.35
N ASP A 391 23.98 6.44 -4.15
CA ASP A 391 22.64 6.24 -3.57
C ASP A 391 22.20 4.78 -3.35
N GLU A 392 23.04 3.77 -3.62
CA GLU A 392 22.62 2.36 -3.54
C GLU A 392 22.13 1.95 -2.15
N GLN A 393 22.81 2.40 -1.09
CA GLN A 393 22.43 2.10 0.28
C GLN A 393 21.13 2.80 0.69
N VAL A 394 20.91 4.05 0.24
CA VAL A 394 19.67 4.81 0.48
C VAL A 394 18.51 4.11 -0.19
N LYS A 395 18.64 3.76 -1.48
CA LYS A 395 17.60 3.05 -2.25
C LYS A 395 17.29 1.68 -1.67
N LEU A 396 18.30 0.98 -1.15
CA LEU A 396 18.09 -0.31 -0.47
C LEU A 396 17.32 -0.12 0.85
N LEU A 397 17.65 0.91 1.63
CA LEU A 397 16.96 1.24 2.87
C LEU A 397 15.51 1.66 2.62
N GLU A 398 15.24 2.48 1.60
CA GLU A 398 13.88 2.84 1.16
C GLU A 398 13.05 1.59 0.82
N LYS A 399 13.61 0.68 0.00
CA LYS A 399 12.95 -0.58 -0.35
C LYS A 399 12.69 -1.46 0.87
N TYR A 400 13.65 -1.53 1.80
CA TYR A 400 13.48 -2.27 3.06
C TYR A 400 12.36 -1.66 3.91
N TYR A 401 12.31 -0.33 3.98
CA TYR A 401 11.31 0.39 4.76
C TYR A 401 9.90 0.23 4.18
N GLU A 402 9.74 0.40 2.87
CA GLU A 402 8.46 0.15 2.18
C GLU A 402 8.01 -1.31 2.28
N ALA A 403 8.94 -2.27 2.27
CA ALA A 403 8.59 -3.67 2.47
C ALA A 403 8.11 -3.95 3.91
N ASN A 404 8.74 -3.33 4.93
CA ASN A 404 8.23 -3.38 6.31
C ASN A 404 6.84 -2.74 6.43
N ARG A 405 6.60 -1.64 5.72
CA ARG A 405 5.29 -0.99 5.67
C ARG A 405 4.25 -1.91 5.05
N LEU A 406 4.56 -2.54 3.92
CA LEU A 406 3.68 -3.52 3.29
C LEU A 406 3.37 -4.69 4.23
N LEU A 407 4.36 -5.19 4.98
CA LEU A 407 4.16 -6.22 6.00
C LEU A 407 3.17 -5.78 7.08
N VAL A 408 3.34 -4.57 7.64
CA VAL A 408 2.42 -4.02 8.66
C VAL A 408 1.01 -3.84 8.07
N GLN A 409 0.89 -3.33 6.84
CA GLN A 409 -0.40 -3.18 6.17
C GLN A 409 -1.10 -4.53 5.94
N CYS A 410 -0.37 -5.56 5.52
CA CYS A 410 -0.89 -6.92 5.40
C CYS A 410 -1.34 -7.46 6.76
N MET A 411 -0.54 -7.25 7.81
CA MET A 411 -0.85 -7.67 9.18
C MET A 411 -2.10 -6.98 9.74
N ASN A 412 -2.32 -5.70 9.41
CA ASN A 412 -3.49 -4.94 9.86
C ASN A 412 -4.78 -5.30 9.11
N ARG A 413 -4.68 -5.83 7.89
CA ARG A 413 -5.83 -6.23 7.05
C ARG A 413 -6.20 -7.70 7.11
N SER A 414 -5.38 -8.53 7.78
CA SER A 414 -5.55 -9.98 7.79
C SER A 414 -5.77 -10.55 9.20
N TYR A 415 -6.24 -11.79 9.24
CA TYR A 415 -6.31 -12.54 10.49
C TYR A 415 -4.94 -13.14 10.81
N VAL A 416 -4.27 -12.56 11.81
CA VAL A 416 -2.97 -12.99 12.33
C VAL A 416 -3.10 -13.34 13.81
N SER A 417 -2.41 -14.38 14.27
CA SER A 417 -2.37 -14.70 15.71
C SER A 417 -1.68 -13.59 16.50
N LYS A 418 -2.09 -13.39 17.76
CA LYS A 418 -1.47 -12.41 18.65
C LYS A 418 0.04 -12.67 18.81
N GLN A 419 0.43 -13.94 18.93
CA GLN A 419 1.82 -14.32 19.05
C GLN A 419 2.64 -13.83 17.84
N VAL A 420 2.20 -14.10 16.62
CA VAL A 420 2.93 -13.68 15.41
C VAL A 420 2.96 -12.17 15.26
N ARG A 421 1.85 -11.48 15.61
CA ARG A 421 1.82 -10.02 15.64
C ARG A 421 2.85 -9.46 16.61
N ASP A 422 2.87 -9.94 17.85
CA ASP A 422 3.78 -9.47 18.88
C ASP A 422 5.25 -9.77 18.49
N GLU A 423 5.52 -10.94 17.88
CA GLU A 423 6.85 -11.31 17.37
C GLU A 423 7.33 -10.40 16.23
N ILE A 424 6.47 -10.12 15.25
CA ILE A 424 6.79 -9.21 14.14
C ILE A 424 7.04 -7.81 14.68
N GLU A 425 6.10 -7.25 15.45
CA GLU A 425 6.22 -5.90 16.02
C GLU A 425 7.50 -5.78 16.88
N ALA A 426 7.80 -6.77 17.72
CA ALA A 426 9.01 -6.76 18.55
C ALA A 426 10.31 -6.76 17.73
N THR A 427 10.29 -7.24 16.48
CA THR A 427 11.49 -7.41 15.65
C THR A 427 11.54 -6.52 14.41
N LEU A 428 10.55 -5.66 14.18
CA LEU A 428 10.56 -4.65 13.12
C LEU A 428 11.73 -3.68 13.29
N LEU A 429 12.44 -3.41 12.20
CA LEU A 429 13.56 -2.45 12.13
C LEU A 429 14.68 -2.72 13.15
N LEU A 430 14.96 -4.00 13.44
CA LEU A 430 16.09 -4.40 14.27
C LEU A 430 17.24 -4.93 13.42
N PRO A 431 18.50 -4.79 13.90
CA PRO A 431 19.63 -5.47 13.30
C PRO A 431 19.40 -6.97 13.22
N VAL A 432 19.80 -7.55 12.10
CA VAL A 432 19.63 -8.97 11.81
C VAL A 432 20.93 -9.69 12.11
N ASP A 433 20.83 -10.72 12.94
CA ASP A 433 21.95 -11.59 13.27
C ASP A 433 22.24 -12.52 12.08
N LYS A 434 23.43 -12.38 11.46
CA LYS A 434 23.87 -13.16 10.28
C LYS A 434 23.67 -14.67 10.49
N GLU A 435 23.94 -15.19 11.70
CA GLU A 435 23.83 -16.62 11.99
C GLU A 435 22.38 -17.15 12.03
N LYS A 436 21.39 -16.29 12.27
CA LYS A 436 19.97 -16.70 12.35
C LYS A 436 19.33 -16.85 10.98
N VAL A 437 19.83 -16.12 9.99
CA VAL A 437 19.34 -16.18 8.60
C VAL A 437 19.88 -17.43 7.91
N GLU A 438 21.19 -17.68 8.02
CA GLU A 438 21.84 -18.86 7.42
C GLU A 438 21.29 -20.21 7.96
N LYS A 439 20.90 -20.27 9.24
CA LYS A 439 20.31 -21.49 9.85
C LYS A 439 18.90 -21.82 9.34
N LYS A 440 18.18 -20.85 8.74
CA LYS A 440 16.86 -21.06 8.14
C LYS A 440 16.94 -21.41 6.65
N GLU A 441 17.95 -20.90 5.92
CA GLU A 441 18.21 -21.30 4.52
C GLU A 441 18.54 -22.79 4.39
N GLY A 442 19.15 -23.41 5.41
CA GLY A 442 19.39 -24.86 5.42
C GLY A 442 18.17 -25.74 5.74
N LYS A 443 16.96 -25.17 5.88
CA LYS A 443 15.72 -25.88 6.25
C LYS A 443 14.54 -25.69 5.28
N LEU A 444 14.70 -24.85 4.25
CA LEU A 444 13.84 -24.79 3.06
C LEU A 444 14.50 -25.64 1.98
#